data_AF-A0A968Z5T9-F1
#
_entry.id   AF-A0A968Z5T9-F1
#
_cell.length_a   1.000
_cell.length_b   1.000
_cell.length_c   1.000
_cell.angle_alpha   90.00
_cell.angle_beta   90.00
_cell.angle_gamma   90.00
#
_symmetry.space_group_name_H-M   'P 1'
#
loop_
_entity.id
_entity.type
_entity.pdbx_description
1 polymer ?
#
loop_
_entity_poly.entity_id
_entity_poly.type
_entity_poly.pdbx_seq_one_letter_code
_entity_poly.pdbx_strand_id
1 'polypeptide(L)' 'MTLEELQTKLKDINNLVVTFQTSVALEKYYSEDIVMIEGDGTITTGKEECRQGREFFSKKC' A
#
# COMPACT_ATOMS: atom_id res chain seq x y z
N MET A 1 -13.25 0.02 -15.02
CA MET A 1 -11.86 -0.44 -14.97
C MET A 1 -11.76 -1.72 -15.78
N THR A 2 -10.83 -1.79 -16.74
CA THR A 2 -10.63 -2.95 -17.61
C THR A 2 -9.57 -3.91 -17.04
N LEU A 3 -9.46 -5.11 -17.63
CA LEU A 3 -8.40 -6.07 -17.26
C LEU A 3 -7.00 -5.50 -17.53
N GLU A 4 -6.82 -4.84 -18.66
CA GLU A 4 -5.54 -4.23 -19.05
C GLU A 4 -5.15 -3.13 -18.05
N GLU A 5 -6.10 -2.27 -17.67
CA GLU A 5 -5.86 -1.23 -16.65
C GLU A 5 -5.47 -1.83 -15.30
N LEU A 6 -6.10 -2.94 -14.88
CA LEU A 6 -5.73 -3.65 -13.65
C LEU A 6 -4.30 -4.20 -13.72
N GLN A 7 -3.91 -4.79 -14.84
CA GLN A 7 -2.57 -5.32 -15.04
C GLN A 7 -1.51 -4.22 -15.01
N THR A 8 -1.78 -3.08 -15.67
CA THR A 8 -0.89 -1.92 -15.63
C THR A 8 -0.72 -1.37 -14.22
N LYS A 9 -1.83 -1.22 -13.47
CA LYS A 9 -1.78 -0.75 -12.07
C LYS A 9 -1.00 -1.72 -11.17
N LEU A 10 -1.24 -3.02 -11.31
CA LEU A 10 -0.53 -4.04 -10.52
C LEU A 10 0.98 -4.03 -10.81
N LYS A 11 1.38 -3.88 -12.08
CA LYS A 11 2.79 -3.76 -12.46
C LYS A 11 3.46 -2.56 -11.78
N ASP A 12 2.79 -1.41 -11.74
CA ASP A 12 3.34 -0.21 -11.10
C ASP A 12 3.40 -0.36 -9.57
N ILE A 13 2.35 -0.92 -8.95
CA ILE A 13 2.36 -1.24 -7.51
C ILE A 13 3.56 -2.13 -7.17
N ASN A 14 3.79 -3.19 -7.94
CA ASN A 14 4.92 -4.09 -7.71
C ASN A 14 6.25 -3.37 -7.82
N ASN A 15 6.44 -2.53 -8.85
CA ASN A 15 7.66 -1.74 -9.01
C ASN A 15 7.90 -0.82 -7.80
N LEU A 16 6.87 -0.08 -7.36
CA LEU A 16 6.96 0.80 -6.20
C LEU A 16 7.26 0.04 -4.91
N VAL A 17 6.69 -1.16 -4.72
CA VAL A 17 6.93 -1.97 -3.52
C VAL A 17 8.38 -2.49 -3.50
N VAL A 18 8.89 -3.03 -4.60
CA VAL A 18 10.27 -3.58 -4.64
C VAL A 18 11.35 -2.52 -4.59
N THR A 19 11.03 -1.25 -4.90
CA THR A 19 11.92 -0.10 -4.73
C THR A 19 11.72 0.63 -3.40
N PHE A 20 11.01 0.02 -2.43
CA PHE A 20 10.74 0.56 -1.10
C PHE A 20 9.90 1.86 -1.10
N GLN A 21 9.17 2.16 -2.18
CA GLN A 21 8.29 3.32 -2.32
C GLN A 21 6.83 2.97 -1.95
N THR A 22 6.64 2.16 -0.91
CA THR A 22 5.30 1.64 -0.55
C THR A 22 4.31 2.75 -0.14
N SER A 23 4.79 3.88 0.40
CA SER A 23 3.95 5.05 0.68
C SER A 23 3.41 5.68 -0.61
N VAL A 24 4.20 5.72 -1.69
CA VAL A 24 3.72 6.21 -2.99
C VAL A 24 2.64 5.30 -3.55
N ALA A 25 2.80 3.98 -3.40
CA ALA A 25 1.78 3.02 -3.81
C ALA A 25 0.48 3.21 -3.01
N LEU A 26 0.58 3.39 -1.69
CA LEU A 26 -0.56 3.68 -0.81
C LEU A 26 -1.35 4.89 -1.32
N GLU A 27 -0.67 6.02 -1.53
CA GLU A 27 -1.32 7.27 -1.95
C GLU A 27 -1.99 7.15 -3.33
N LYS A 28 -1.31 6.51 -4.28
CA LYS A 28 -1.72 6.50 -5.69
C LYS A 28 -2.84 5.50 -6.00
N TYR A 29 -2.87 4.36 -5.32
CA TYR A 29 -3.69 3.22 -5.77
C TYR A 29 -4.76 2.76 -4.78
N TYR A 30 -4.62 3.07 -3.49
CA TYR A 30 -5.54 2.58 -2.48
C TYR A 30 -6.58 3.64 -2.12
N SER A 31 -7.79 3.15 -1.85
CA SER A 31 -8.91 3.97 -1.40
C SER A 31 -8.71 4.44 0.04
N GLU A 32 -9.46 5.48 0.42
CA GLU A 32 -9.43 6.02 1.79
C GLU A 32 -9.92 5.01 2.83
N ASP A 33 -10.81 4.08 2.43
CA ASP A 33 -11.41 3.02 3.23
C ASP A 33 -10.68 1.66 3.11
N ILE A 34 -9.42 1.65 2.68
CA ILE A 34 -8.59 0.43 2.57
C ILE A 34 -8.66 -0.42 3.84
N VAL A 35 -8.77 -1.74 3.66
CA VAL A 35 -8.56 -2.74 4.72
C VAL A 35 -7.28 -3.50 4.38
N MET A 36 -6.27 -3.37 5.23
CA MET A 36 -4.97 -4.03 5.10
C MET A 36 -4.86 -5.12 6.15
N ILE A 37 -4.50 -6.33 5.71
CA ILE A 37 -4.20 -7.46 6.58
C ILE A 37 -2.68 -7.62 6.58
N GLU A 38 -2.07 -7.39 7.74
CA GLU A 38 -0.64 -7.55 7.93
C GLU A 38 -0.25 -9.03 8.02
N GLY A 39 1.04 -9.32 7.87
CA GLY A 39 1.55 -10.70 7.88
C GLY A 39 1.31 -11.47 9.19
N ASP A 40 1.01 -10.77 10.29
CA ASP A 40 0.67 -11.35 11.60
C ASP A 40 -0.85 -11.47 11.82
N GLY A 41 -1.66 -11.12 10.82
CA GLY A 41 -3.13 -11.13 10.91
C GLY A 41 -3.72 -9.86 11.53
N THR A 42 -2.91 -8.87 11.91
CA THR A 42 -3.39 -7.56 12.32
C THR A 42 -4.17 -6.91 11.17
N ILE A 43 -5.31 -6.32 11.49
CA ILE A 43 -6.15 -5.62 10.52
C ILE A 43 -6.02 -4.12 10.77
N THR A 44 -5.53 -3.40 9.75
CA THR A 44 -5.47 -1.94 9.72
C THR A 44 -6.52 -1.45 8.74
N THR A 45 -7.41 -0.57 9.19
CA THR A 45 -8.48 -0.02 8.35
C THR A 45 -8.32 1.48 8.21
N GLY A 46 -8.46 1.97 6.99
CA GLY A 46 -8.28 3.37 6.64
C GLY A 46 -6.87 3.68 6.18
N LYS A 47 -6.78 4.59 5.20
CA LYS A 47 -5.50 4.98 4.59
C LYS A 47 -4.62 5.77 5.55
N GLU A 48 -5.21 6.54 6.46
CA GLU A 48 -4.50 7.27 7.51
C GLU A 48 -3.78 6.33 8.49
N GLU A 49 -4.47 5.30 9.01
CA GLU A 49 -3.86 4.30 9.89
C GLU A 49 -2.75 3.54 9.17
N CYS A 50 -2.95 3.20 7.89
CA CYS A 50 -1.91 2.58 7.05
C CYS A 50 -0.69 3.50 6.87
N ARG A 51 -0.88 4.83 6.81
CA ARG A 51 0.21 5.81 6.68
C ARG A 51 1.05 5.83 7.96
N GLN A 52 0.39 5.88 9.12
CA GLN A 52 1.06 5.88 10.42
C GLN A 52 1.87 4.60 10.67
N GLY A 53 1.31 3.43 10.32
CA GLY A 53 2.02 2.15 10.41
C GLY A 53 3.32 2.12 9.59
N ARG A 54 3.32 2.76 8.40
CA ARG A 54 4.50 2.84 7.52
C ARG A 54 5.56 3.81 8.03
N GLU A 55 5.18 4.94 8.62
CA GLU A 55 6.13 5.87 9.24
C GLU A 55 6.91 5.23 10.40
N PHE A 56 6.24 4.40 11.19
CA PHE A 56 6.88 3.65 12.26
C PHE A 56 7.92 2.65 11.73
N PHE A 57 7.61 1.98 10.62
CA PHE A 57 8.54 1.06 9.95
C PHE A 57 9.78 1.78 9.41
N SER A 58 9.61 2.95 8.77
CA SER A 58 10.73 3.71 8.20
C SER A 58 11.72 4.25 9.23
N LYS A 59 11.32 4.41 10.50
CA LYS A 59 12.21 4.91 11.57
C LYS A 59 12.98 3.81 12.30
N LYS A 60 12.65 2.54 12.05
CA LYS A 60 13.25 1.37 12.72
C LYS A 60 14.20 0.56 11.83
N CYS A 61 14.39 0.97 10.58
CA CYS A 61 15.34 0.36 9.63
C CYS A 61 16.49 1.32 9.33
#